data_AF-A0A5D6YH02-F1
#
_entry.id   AF-A0A5D6YH02-F1
#
_cell.length_a   1.000
_cell.length_b   1.000
_cell.length_c   1.000
_cell.angle_alpha   90.00
_cell.angle_beta   90.00
_cell.angle_gamma   90.00
#
_symmetry.space_group_name_H-M   'P 1'
#
loop_
_entity.id
_entity.type
_entity.pdbx_description
1 polymer ?
#
loop_
_entity_poly.entity_id
_entity_poly.type
_entity_poly.pdbx_seq_one_letter_code
_entity_poly.pdbx_strand_id
1 'polypeptide(L)'
;MGDSNSPASSPVLTYELVNVNELPTIDIMRSIKSAFCNARSIQRFNSLMRRSARVTKALYIASLPCDVALFFVSETMGRWFALVMFAAQAPLLLFAFASLRSDMLKCLLQTYEFWFLSLMNVSMCAVYCAYFGDLRAAAILVYGLGVQLNICVDAALYSRRIAVTLSLYFLYHLVPLVATVLRITPGTRSSTLLAYKERAVMSEDFLTNALSTIVFLMARPAYRNFLVVFVGCYNRKLLRELVFSFDFCFFSTHLTIVHVCVCDVFSWDGRCFFVLFNWLAMHWVLTLGALTPKLRRSLGLRVHYVIPVVVFFVAAICRVSLDMVVLTPTRPFQDRLLFSFRVFSHHVEFRIGPFVLNRAWTLLLLWSRDAAIAAIKRSMERMRLEKRENEQLSEATFSLLDEVYRQLLGTTDSNELSDWSSSWDACLAIRDAQLHSQLEDARVLSEILPDQSAREEALMLLQFEMEQSGATSALVSVAFEKLMMWCGSDEDVSVPVWFIPGYE
;
A
#
# COMPACT_ATOMS: atom_id res chain seq x y z
N MET A 1 58.85 -47.89 35.86
CA MET A 1 59.16 -46.75 34.96
C MET A 1 58.16 -46.78 33.83
N GLY A 2 57.24 -45.82 33.80
CA GLY A 2 56.18 -45.76 32.80
C GLY A 2 55.11 -44.74 33.19
N ASP A 3 55.52 -43.49 33.38
CA ASP A 3 54.60 -42.36 33.56
C ASP A 3 53.91 -42.06 32.23
N SER A 4 52.62 -42.42 32.11
CA SER A 4 51.77 -41.97 31.02
C SER A 4 50.96 -40.76 31.48
N ASN A 5 51.44 -39.59 31.08
CA ASN A 5 50.75 -38.31 31.13
C ASN A 5 49.38 -38.39 30.44
N SER A 6 48.30 -38.38 31.21
CA SER A 6 46.96 -38.08 30.72
C SER A 6 46.79 -36.55 30.66
N PRO A 7 46.53 -35.94 29.49
CA PRO A 7 46.32 -34.50 29.41
C PRO A 7 45.00 -34.15 30.10
N ALA A 8 45.07 -33.26 31.08
CA ALA A 8 43.89 -32.66 31.71
C ALA A 8 43.03 -31.99 30.63
N SER A 9 41.88 -32.59 30.34
CA SER A 9 40.88 -32.06 29.42
C SER A 9 40.45 -30.68 29.89
N SER A 10 40.81 -29.65 29.12
CA SER A 10 40.32 -28.29 29.32
C SER A 10 38.80 -28.31 29.43
N PRO A 11 38.18 -27.66 30.43
CA PRO A 11 36.73 -27.66 30.57
C PRO A 11 36.12 -27.07 29.29
N VAL A 12 35.36 -27.91 28.58
CA VAL A 12 34.60 -27.49 27.40
C VAL A 12 33.59 -26.45 27.88
N LEU A 13 33.74 -25.21 27.43
CA LEU A 13 32.84 -24.12 27.76
C LEU A 13 31.52 -24.35 27.01
N THR A 14 30.55 -24.95 27.70
CA THR A 14 29.21 -25.22 27.15
C THR A 14 28.34 -23.99 27.35
N TYR A 15 28.02 -23.30 26.25
CA TYR A 15 27.04 -22.22 26.27
C TYR A 15 25.64 -22.82 26.19
N GLU A 16 24.87 -22.71 27.28
CA GLU A 16 23.45 -23.02 27.26
C GLU A 16 22.68 -21.75 26.89
N LEU A 17 21.89 -21.84 25.81
CA LEU A 17 20.95 -20.80 25.44
C LEU A 17 19.79 -20.81 26.43
N VAL A 18 19.97 -20.14 27.57
CA VAL A 18 18.92 -19.91 28.54
C VAL A 18 17.95 -18.89 27.95
N ASN A 19 16.67 -19.23 27.85
CA ASN A 19 15.63 -18.28 27.44
C ASN A 19 15.61 -17.14 28.46
N VAL A 20 16.05 -15.96 28.03
CA VAL A 20 16.06 -14.75 28.85
C VAL A 20 14.61 -14.26 28.94
N ASN A 21 13.93 -14.73 29.99
CA ASN A 21 12.55 -14.43 30.39
C ASN A 21 11.48 -15.18 29.59
N GLU A 22 10.53 -15.79 30.32
CA GLU A 22 9.25 -16.19 29.73
C GLU A 22 8.63 -14.95 29.07
N LEU A 23 8.42 -15.04 27.75
CA LEU A 23 7.75 -13.98 27.00
C LEU A 23 6.40 -13.70 27.69
N PRO A 24 6.04 -12.43 27.92
CA PRO A 24 4.76 -12.11 28.55
C PRO A 24 3.64 -12.75 27.75
N THR A 25 2.79 -13.52 28.42
CA THR A 25 1.60 -14.11 27.80
C THR A 25 0.64 -12.99 27.43
N ILE A 26 0.68 -12.58 26.17
CA ILE A 26 -0.15 -11.50 25.63
C ILE A 26 -1.50 -12.08 25.20
N ASP A 27 -2.57 -11.67 25.86
CA ASP A 27 -3.92 -11.99 25.40
C ASP A 27 -4.33 -11.05 24.25
N ILE A 28 -4.27 -11.61 23.05
CA ILE A 28 -4.64 -10.99 21.78
C ILE A 28 -6.13 -10.57 21.75
N MET A 29 -6.99 -11.20 22.56
CA MET A 29 -8.44 -11.00 22.52
C MET A 29 -8.91 -9.85 23.42
N ARG A 30 -8.06 -9.38 24.34
CA ARG A 30 -8.43 -8.35 25.32
C ARG A 30 -8.25 -6.93 24.75
N SER A 31 -9.34 -6.36 24.27
CA SER A 31 -9.46 -4.95 23.84
C SER A 31 -9.69 -3.96 24.99
N ILE A 32 -9.48 -2.66 24.76
CA ILE A 32 -9.80 -1.58 25.72
C ILE A 32 -11.27 -1.65 26.14
N LYS A 33 -12.20 -1.75 25.17
CA LYS A 33 -13.63 -1.89 25.49
C LYS A 33 -13.95 -3.11 26.34
N SER A 34 -13.24 -4.23 26.18
CA SER A 34 -13.43 -5.41 27.03
C SER A 34 -12.79 -5.28 28.42
N ALA A 35 -11.84 -4.36 28.60
CA ALA A 35 -11.28 -4.08 29.90
C ALA A 35 -12.19 -3.19 30.76
N PHE A 36 -12.94 -2.27 30.12
CA PHE A 36 -13.78 -1.29 30.84
C PHE A 36 -15.29 -1.57 30.80
N CYS A 37 -15.79 -2.42 29.88
CA CYS A 37 -17.23 -2.62 29.69
C CYS A 37 -17.68 -4.07 29.95
N ASN A 38 -18.91 -4.21 30.44
CA ASN A 38 -19.58 -5.50 30.60
C ASN A 38 -19.93 -6.15 29.25
N ALA A 39 -20.08 -7.48 29.21
CA ALA A 39 -20.36 -8.24 27.99
C ALA A 39 -21.55 -7.72 27.16
N ARG A 40 -22.64 -7.32 27.82
CA ARG A 40 -23.82 -6.73 27.14
C ARG A 40 -23.49 -5.39 26.46
N SER A 41 -22.68 -4.55 27.08
CA SER A 41 -22.26 -3.26 26.52
C SER A 41 -21.30 -3.45 25.35
N ILE A 42 -20.41 -4.44 25.40
CA ILE A 42 -19.53 -4.81 24.29
C ILE A 42 -20.35 -5.28 23.08
N GLN A 43 -21.39 -6.11 23.30
CA GLN A 43 -22.25 -6.58 22.21
C GLN A 43 -23.02 -5.43 21.55
N ARG A 44 -23.57 -4.50 22.35
CA ARG A 44 -24.21 -3.28 21.83
C ARG A 44 -23.24 -2.41 21.05
N PHE A 45 -22.04 -2.19 21.58
CA PHE A 45 -20.98 -1.42 20.91
C PHE A 45 -20.58 -2.07 19.58
N ASN A 46 -20.35 -3.38 19.55
CA ASN A 46 -19.99 -4.11 18.33
C ASN A 46 -21.14 -4.13 17.31
N SER A 47 -22.39 -4.19 17.76
CA SER A 47 -23.56 -4.06 16.88
C SER A 47 -23.63 -2.67 16.26
N LEU A 48 -23.50 -1.62 17.08
CA LEU A 48 -23.48 -0.23 16.61
C LEU A 48 -22.34 0.02 15.63
N MET A 49 -21.12 -0.40 15.98
CA MET A 49 -19.94 -0.25 15.13
C MET A 49 -20.12 -0.95 13.79
N ARG A 50 -20.65 -2.19 13.76
CA ARG A 50 -20.92 -2.91 12.49
C ARG A 50 -21.98 -2.22 11.65
N ARG A 51 -23.07 -1.74 12.27
CA ARG A 51 -24.16 -1.05 11.58
C ARG A 51 -23.71 0.29 10.99
N SER A 52 -22.86 1.03 11.71
CA SER A 52 -22.40 2.37 11.31
C SER A 52 -21.04 2.37 10.59
N ALA A 53 -20.34 1.24 10.48
CA ALA A 53 -18.98 1.16 9.92
C ALA A 53 -18.87 1.74 8.51
N ARG A 54 -19.82 1.41 7.62
CA ARG A 54 -19.81 1.93 6.23
C ARG A 54 -20.00 3.45 6.21
N VAL A 55 -20.97 3.95 6.97
CA VAL A 55 -21.31 5.37 7.03
C VAL A 55 -20.18 6.17 7.67
N THR A 56 -19.68 5.75 8.83
CA THR A 56 -18.58 6.42 9.54
C THR A 56 -17.28 6.41 8.72
N LYS A 57 -16.98 5.33 8.02
CA LYS A 57 -15.84 5.28 7.10
C LYS A 57 -16.02 6.22 5.90
N ALA A 58 -17.20 6.25 5.29
CA ALA A 58 -17.49 7.15 4.18
C ALA A 58 -17.40 8.63 4.60
N LEU A 59 -17.97 8.98 5.76
CA LEU A 59 -17.89 10.33 6.34
C LEU A 59 -16.44 10.72 6.65
N TYR A 60 -15.66 9.81 7.23
CA TYR A 60 -14.24 10.05 7.48
C TYR A 60 -13.48 10.35 6.18
N ILE A 61 -13.63 9.50 5.15
CA ILE A 61 -12.96 9.71 3.85
C ILE A 61 -13.40 11.01 3.19
N ALA A 62 -14.71 11.31 3.20
CA ALA A 62 -15.27 12.53 2.64
C ALA A 62 -14.79 13.80 3.36
N SER A 63 -14.39 13.70 4.63
CA SER A 63 -13.86 14.82 5.41
C SER A 63 -12.37 15.12 5.19
N LEU A 64 -11.59 14.20 4.62
CA LEU A 64 -10.14 14.38 4.40
C LEU A 64 -9.79 15.59 3.50
N PRO A 65 -10.53 15.92 2.44
CA PRO A 65 -10.28 17.15 1.69
C PRO A 65 -10.54 18.41 2.53
N CYS A 66 -11.51 18.38 3.44
CA CYS A 66 -11.79 19.49 4.35
C CYS A 66 -10.63 19.72 5.33
N ASP A 67 -9.97 18.65 5.78
CA ASP A 67 -8.75 18.75 6.58
C ASP A 67 -7.65 19.54 5.87
N VAL A 68 -7.41 19.22 4.60
CA VAL A 68 -6.40 19.91 3.78
C VAL A 68 -6.82 21.36 3.58
N ALA A 69 -8.08 21.59 3.22
CA ALA A 69 -8.62 22.92 2.97
C ALA A 69 -8.56 23.82 4.22
N LEU A 70 -8.71 23.28 5.43
CA LEU A 70 -8.68 24.01 6.70
C LEU A 70 -7.47 24.95 6.83
N PHE A 71 -6.32 24.56 6.28
CA PHE A 71 -5.08 25.32 6.35
C PHE A 71 -4.95 26.44 5.31
N PHE A 72 -5.83 26.49 4.30
CA PHE A 72 -5.77 27.43 3.17
C PHE A 72 -6.99 28.33 3.05
N VAL A 73 -8.12 27.98 3.68
CA VAL A 73 -9.37 28.77 3.62
C VAL A 73 -9.41 29.88 4.67
N SER A 74 -10.29 30.87 4.43
CA SER A 74 -10.52 31.97 5.36
C SER A 74 -11.03 31.49 6.72
N GLU A 75 -10.80 32.30 7.77
CA GLU A 75 -11.15 31.98 9.15
C GLU A 75 -12.62 31.56 9.31
N THR A 76 -13.55 32.29 8.70
CA THR A 76 -14.99 32.00 8.80
C THR A 76 -15.35 30.64 8.22
N MET A 77 -14.80 30.28 7.06
CA MET A 77 -15.05 28.97 6.43
C MET A 77 -14.34 27.84 7.17
N GLY A 78 -13.12 28.10 7.66
CA GLY A 78 -12.36 27.14 8.45
C GLY A 78 -13.07 26.71 9.73
N ARG A 79 -13.78 27.62 10.40
CA ARG A 79 -14.58 27.28 11.61
C ARG A 79 -15.69 26.28 11.30
N TRP A 80 -16.40 26.43 10.18
CA TRP A 80 -17.44 25.49 9.77
C TRP A 80 -16.87 24.14 9.37
N PHE A 81 -15.77 24.13 8.61
CA PHE A 81 -15.07 22.90 8.26
C PHE A 81 -14.60 22.15 9.50
N ALA A 82 -14.06 22.85 10.50
CA ALA A 82 -13.62 22.20 11.73
C ALA A 82 -14.76 21.50 12.48
N LEU A 83 -15.96 22.07 12.52
CA LEU A 83 -17.13 21.44 13.13
C LEU A 83 -17.60 20.20 12.34
N VAL A 84 -17.71 20.33 11.02
CA VAL A 84 -18.10 19.21 10.14
C VAL A 84 -17.11 18.07 10.26
N MET A 85 -15.82 18.37 10.25
CA MET A 85 -14.75 17.39 10.41
C MET A 85 -14.80 16.71 11.77
N PHE A 86 -14.97 17.49 12.85
CA PHE A 86 -15.08 16.94 14.19
C PHE A 86 -16.23 15.92 14.27
N ALA A 87 -17.41 16.30 13.78
CA ALA A 87 -18.60 15.43 13.77
C ALA A 87 -18.42 14.19 12.89
N ALA A 88 -17.78 14.33 11.72
CA ALA A 88 -17.58 13.24 10.78
C ALA A 88 -16.52 12.22 11.24
N GLN A 89 -15.42 12.70 11.84
CA GLN A 89 -14.26 11.86 12.14
C GLN A 89 -14.27 11.30 13.57
N ALA A 90 -14.75 12.04 14.56
CA ALA A 90 -14.70 11.62 15.96
C ALA A 90 -15.32 10.23 16.21
N PRO A 91 -16.48 9.86 15.63
CA PRO A 91 -17.07 8.54 15.86
C PRO A 91 -16.16 7.39 15.42
N LEU A 92 -15.54 7.50 14.24
CA LEU A 92 -14.66 6.45 13.72
C LEU A 92 -13.39 6.32 14.57
N LEU A 93 -12.77 7.45 14.95
CA LEU A 93 -11.55 7.44 15.75
C LEU A 93 -11.81 6.91 17.16
N LEU A 94 -12.95 7.23 17.77
CA LEU A 94 -13.35 6.66 19.06
C LEU A 94 -13.59 5.15 18.96
N PHE A 95 -14.21 4.67 17.89
CA PHE A 95 -14.38 3.23 17.65
C PHE A 95 -13.04 2.50 17.46
N ALA A 96 -12.11 3.13 16.73
CA ALA A 96 -10.77 2.60 16.55
C ALA A 96 -10.01 2.54 17.89
N PHE A 97 -10.05 3.62 18.67
CA PHE A 97 -9.39 3.69 19.98
C PHE A 97 -9.92 2.65 20.95
N ALA A 98 -11.24 2.51 21.07
CA ALA A 98 -11.86 1.50 21.93
C ALA A 98 -11.56 0.05 21.51
N SER A 99 -11.15 -0.15 20.26
CA SER A 99 -10.81 -1.47 19.69
C SER A 99 -9.33 -1.81 19.80
N LEU A 100 -8.48 -0.90 20.29
CA LEU A 100 -7.08 -1.19 20.59
C LEU A 100 -6.95 -2.33 21.61
N ARG A 101 -5.88 -3.12 21.49
CA ARG A 101 -5.61 -4.23 22.40
C ARG A 101 -4.91 -3.76 23.65
N SER A 102 -5.50 -4.06 24.79
CA SER A 102 -5.08 -3.53 26.08
C SER A 102 -3.69 -4.02 26.49
N ASP A 103 -3.36 -5.29 26.26
CA ASP A 103 -2.07 -5.83 26.68
C ASP A 103 -0.92 -5.40 25.76
N MET A 104 -1.15 -5.31 24.45
CA MET A 104 -0.19 -4.68 23.53
C MET A 104 0.03 -3.20 23.83
N LEU A 105 -1.05 -2.49 24.18
CA LEU A 105 -0.94 -1.10 24.58
C LEU A 105 -0.14 -0.95 25.88
N LYS A 106 -0.27 -1.85 26.87
CA LYS A 106 0.57 -1.84 28.07
C LYS A 106 2.05 -2.00 27.74
N CYS A 107 2.39 -2.90 26.80
CA CYS A 107 3.77 -3.03 26.34
C CYS A 107 4.27 -1.73 25.68
N LEU A 108 3.46 -1.11 24.82
CA LEU A 108 3.81 0.19 24.22
C LEU A 108 4.00 1.30 25.27
N LEU A 109 3.13 1.36 26.29
CA LEU A 109 3.21 2.32 27.39
C LEU A 109 4.51 2.20 28.22
N GLN A 110 5.21 1.07 28.14
CA GLN A 110 6.51 0.89 28.82
C GLN A 110 7.68 1.42 27.97
N THR A 111 7.45 1.78 26.72
CA THR A 111 8.49 2.26 25.82
C THR A 111 8.69 3.77 25.92
N TYR A 112 9.95 4.21 25.88
CA TYR A 112 10.29 5.64 25.81
C TYR A 112 9.71 6.31 24.56
N GLU A 113 9.78 5.61 23.40
CA GLU A 113 9.31 6.13 22.12
C GLU A 113 7.82 6.51 22.16
N PHE A 114 6.98 5.69 22.82
CA PHE A 114 5.57 5.98 23.01
C PHE A 114 5.34 7.31 23.75
N TRP A 115 6.00 7.50 24.89
CA TRP A 115 5.81 8.70 25.71
C TRP A 115 6.36 9.95 25.04
N PHE A 116 7.53 9.84 24.41
CA PHE A 116 8.11 10.94 23.65
C PHE A 116 7.15 11.41 22.55
N LEU A 117 6.64 10.49 21.72
CA LEU A 117 5.71 10.80 20.64
C LEU A 117 4.36 11.32 21.15
N SER A 118 3.83 10.73 22.22
CA SER A 118 2.54 11.14 22.80
C SER A 118 2.64 12.53 23.42
N LEU A 119 3.71 12.83 24.15
CA LEU A 119 3.94 14.15 24.74
C LEU A 119 4.14 15.23 23.67
N MET A 120 4.88 14.89 22.60
CA MET A 120 5.06 15.76 21.45
C MET A 120 3.72 16.04 20.75
N ASN A 121 2.90 15.01 20.54
CA ASN A 121 1.57 15.13 19.96
C ASN A 121 0.64 16.02 20.81
N VAL A 122 0.57 15.78 22.12
CA VAL A 122 -0.27 16.60 23.04
C VAL A 122 0.20 18.05 23.06
N SER A 123 1.51 18.28 23.10
CA SER A 123 2.08 19.63 23.08
C SER A 123 1.82 20.34 21.76
N MET A 124 1.94 19.63 20.63
CA MET A 124 1.61 20.14 19.30
C MET A 124 0.12 20.49 19.19
N CYS A 125 -0.79 19.65 19.70
CA CYS A 125 -2.22 19.98 19.75
C CYS A 125 -2.50 21.21 20.61
N ALA A 126 -1.89 21.32 21.80
CA ALA A 126 -2.07 22.46 22.69
C ALA A 126 -1.61 23.77 22.03
N VAL A 127 -0.43 23.77 21.39
CA VAL A 127 0.09 24.92 20.67
C VAL A 127 -0.76 25.25 19.45
N TYR A 128 -1.25 24.26 18.69
CA TYR A 128 -2.16 24.51 17.57
C TYR A 128 -3.50 25.11 18.01
N CYS A 129 -4.07 24.63 19.12
CA CYS A 129 -5.28 25.22 19.69
C CYS A 129 -5.07 26.70 20.04
N ALA A 130 -3.92 27.04 20.63
CA ALA A 130 -3.56 28.43 20.90
C ALA A 130 -3.28 29.23 19.62
N TYR A 131 -2.63 28.61 18.63
CA TYR A 131 -2.28 29.20 17.34
C TYR A 131 -3.50 29.57 16.50
N PHE A 132 -4.56 28.75 16.53
CA PHE A 132 -5.84 29.09 15.90
C PHE A 132 -6.65 30.06 16.74
N GLY A 133 -6.71 29.85 18.06
CA GLY A 133 -7.43 30.73 18.99
C GLY A 133 -8.95 30.81 18.75
N ASP A 134 -9.52 29.87 18.00
CA ASP A 134 -10.94 29.84 17.64
C ASP A 134 -11.48 28.40 17.50
N LEU A 135 -12.70 28.23 16.94
CA LEU A 135 -13.36 26.94 16.75
C LEU A 135 -12.57 25.94 15.91
N ARG A 136 -11.55 26.37 15.14
CA ARG A 136 -10.68 25.44 14.38
C ARG A 136 -9.88 24.52 15.31
N ALA A 137 -9.71 24.89 16.58
CA ALA A 137 -9.15 24.03 17.62
C ALA A 137 -9.90 22.68 17.76
N ALA A 138 -11.20 22.61 17.43
CA ALA A 138 -11.95 21.35 17.48
C ALA A 138 -11.41 20.31 16.48
N ALA A 139 -11.03 20.74 15.27
CA ALA A 139 -10.40 19.87 14.28
C ALA A 139 -9.06 19.31 14.77
N ILE A 140 -8.29 20.12 15.49
CA ILE A 140 -6.98 19.74 16.03
C ILE A 140 -7.08 18.61 17.06
N LEU A 141 -8.17 18.54 17.84
CA LEU A 141 -8.39 17.45 18.79
C LEU A 141 -8.55 16.10 18.09
N VAL A 142 -9.32 16.09 17.00
CA VAL A 142 -9.54 14.88 16.19
C VAL A 142 -8.30 14.50 15.41
N TYR A 143 -7.58 15.49 14.86
CA TYR A 143 -6.26 15.29 14.26
C TYR A 143 -5.29 14.65 15.25
N GLY A 144 -5.20 15.20 16.46
CA GLY A 144 -4.35 14.69 17.54
C GLY A 144 -4.70 13.26 17.95
N LEU A 145 -5.99 12.94 18.01
CA LEU A 145 -6.46 11.57 18.26
C LEU A 145 -6.06 10.62 17.11
N GLY A 146 -6.12 11.08 15.86
CA GLY A 146 -5.65 10.35 14.69
C GLY A 146 -4.13 10.07 14.74
N VAL A 147 -3.33 11.07 15.11
CA VAL A 147 -1.88 10.88 15.34
C VAL A 147 -1.63 9.87 16.46
N GLN A 148 -2.37 9.97 17.57
CA GLN A 148 -2.24 9.04 18.70
C GLN A 148 -2.57 7.60 18.31
N LEU A 149 -3.60 7.40 17.49
CA LEU A 149 -3.95 6.08 16.95
C LEU A 149 -2.84 5.52 16.05
N ASN A 150 -2.17 6.36 15.27
CA ASN A 150 -1.00 5.95 14.48
C ASN A 150 0.20 5.58 15.38
N ILE A 151 0.42 6.29 16.49
CA ILE A 151 1.45 5.90 17.49
C ILE A 151 1.10 4.52 18.08
N CYS A 152 -0.19 4.26 18.32
CA CYS A 152 -0.69 2.99 18.85
C CYS A 152 -0.91 1.91 17.78
N VAL A 153 -0.38 2.06 16.56
CA VAL A 153 -0.69 1.16 15.44
C VAL A 153 -0.35 -0.29 15.74
N ASP A 154 0.73 -0.56 16.49
CA ASP A 154 1.14 -1.93 16.85
C ASP A 154 0.14 -2.61 17.81
N ALA A 155 -0.62 -1.84 18.60
CA ALA A 155 -1.69 -2.37 19.44
C ALA A 155 -2.98 -2.66 18.66
N ALA A 156 -3.07 -2.20 17.41
CA ALA A 156 -4.12 -2.56 16.50
C ALA A 156 -3.59 -3.65 15.55
N LEU A 157 -3.95 -4.92 15.77
CA LEU A 157 -3.62 -5.99 14.82
C LEU A 157 -4.40 -5.83 13.52
N TYR A 158 -3.88 -4.93 12.71
CA TYR A 158 -4.35 -4.66 11.38
C TYR A 158 -3.76 -5.68 10.42
N SER A 159 -4.54 -6.04 9.39
CA SER A 159 -3.97 -6.76 8.25
C SER A 159 -2.81 -5.95 7.68
N ARG A 160 -1.78 -6.64 7.14
CA ARG A 160 -0.58 -6.01 6.58
C ARG A 160 -0.88 -4.88 5.58
N ARG A 161 -2.01 -4.96 4.87
CA ARG A 161 -2.50 -3.91 3.96
C ARG A 161 -2.86 -2.62 4.70
N ILE A 162 -3.58 -2.73 5.82
CA ILE A 162 -3.98 -1.58 6.63
C ILE A 162 -2.75 -0.95 7.29
N ALA A 163 -1.77 -1.76 7.72
CA ALA A 163 -0.49 -1.24 8.23
C ALA A 163 0.26 -0.39 7.18
N VAL A 164 0.27 -0.81 5.90
CA VAL A 164 0.84 -0.03 4.79
C VAL A 164 0.02 1.24 4.51
N THR A 165 -1.31 1.16 4.53
CA THR A 165 -2.17 2.34 4.34
C THR A 165 -1.99 3.37 5.46
N LEU A 166 -1.92 2.95 6.72
CA LEU A 166 -1.60 3.80 7.87
C LEU A 166 -0.17 4.35 7.76
N SER A 167 0.77 3.53 7.29
CA SER A 167 2.14 3.96 7.01
C SER A 167 2.24 5.00 5.89
N LEU A 168 1.25 5.14 5.00
CA LEU A 168 1.19 6.21 3.98
C LEU A 168 0.48 7.48 4.51
N TYR A 169 -0.20 7.38 5.66
CA TYR A 169 -0.88 8.51 6.30
C TYR A 169 0.10 9.61 6.75
N PHE A 170 1.40 9.34 6.89
CA PHE A 170 2.40 10.38 7.12
C PHE A 170 2.45 11.45 6.01
N LEU A 171 2.08 11.11 4.77
CA LEU A 171 2.00 12.07 3.66
C LEU A 171 0.95 13.15 3.93
N TYR A 172 -0.13 12.78 4.62
CA TYR A 172 -1.17 13.73 5.03
C TYR A 172 -0.64 14.72 6.09
N HIS A 173 0.29 14.31 6.96
CA HIS A 173 0.96 15.21 7.91
C HIS A 173 1.92 16.22 7.25
N LEU A 174 2.30 16.04 5.98
CA LEU A 174 3.11 17.02 5.25
C LEU A 174 2.34 18.32 4.96
N VAL A 175 1.01 18.24 4.80
CA VAL A 175 0.17 19.41 4.53
C VAL A 175 0.24 20.44 5.66
N PRO A 176 -0.08 20.09 6.94
CA PRO A 176 0.03 21.04 8.04
C PRO A 176 1.47 21.52 8.25
N LEU A 177 2.47 20.64 8.04
CA LEU A 177 3.88 21.03 8.11
C LEU A 177 4.20 22.15 7.10
N VAL A 178 3.87 21.95 5.83
CA VAL A 178 4.11 22.94 4.76
C VAL A 178 3.32 24.22 5.03
N ALA A 179 2.05 24.10 5.45
CA ALA A 179 1.21 25.26 5.75
C ALA A 179 1.78 26.11 6.90
N THR A 180 2.28 25.48 7.96
CA THR A 180 2.92 26.15 9.10
C THR A 180 4.28 26.75 8.73
N VAL A 181 5.13 26.02 7.99
CA VAL A 181 6.44 26.52 7.53
C VAL A 181 6.28 27.75 6.63
N LEU A 182 5.33 27.71 5.70
CA LEU A 182 5.07 28.81 4.77
C LEU A 182 4.20 29.93 5.35
N ARG A 183 3.66 29.74 6.57
CA ARG A 183 2.77 30.70 7.25
C ARG A 183 1.57 31.13 6.40
N ILE A 184 1.00 30.19 5.64
CA ILE A 184 -0.10 30.48 4.70
C ILE A 184 -1.46 30.50 5.42
N THR A 185 -1.56 29.89 6.60
CA THR A 185 -2.84 29.69 7.28
C THR A 185 -3.47 30.99 7.77
N PRO A 186 -4.64 31.39 7.23
CA PRO A 186 -5.26 32.69 7.53
C PRO A 186 -5.74 32.78 8.98
N GLY A 187 -5.71 33.99 9.56
CA GLY A 187 -6.32 34.27 10.87
C GLY A 187 -5.66 33.51 12.03
N THR A 188 -4.35 33.30 11.97
CA THR A 188 -3.58 32.62 13.01
C THR A 188 -2.91 33.62 13.95
N ARG A 189 -2.68 33.22 15.20
CA ARG A 189 -2.13 34.07 16.26
C ARG A 189 -0.73 33.59 16.63
N SER A 190 0.28 34.24 16.07
CA SER A 190 1.68 34.04 16.42
C SER A 190 1.91 34.39 17.89
N SER A 191 2.11 33.38 18.74
CA SER A 191 2.29 33.56 20.18
C SER A 191 3.72 33.19 20.55
N THR A 192 4.35 34.01 21.40
CA THR A 192 5.66 33.66 21.96
C THR A 192 5.46 32.62 23.06
N LEU A 193 5.98 31.41 22.88
CA LEU A 193 5.82 30.31 23.85
C LEU A 193 6.84 30.43 24.99
N LEU A 194 8.09 30.70 24.64
CA LEU A 194 9.18 30.84 25.59
C LEU A 194 10.07 31.99 25.16
N ALA A 195 10.22 32.99 26.01
CA ALA A 195 11.21 34.04 25.82
C ALA A 195 12.31 33.85 26.88
N TYR A 196 13.54 33.63 26.44
CA TYR A 196 14.70 33.59 27.31
C TYR A 196 15.82 34.44 26.74
N LYS A 197 16.19 35.49 27.49
CA LYS A 197 17.15 36.52 27.06
C LYS A 197 16.73 37.11 25.70
N GLU A 198 17.60 36.99 24.70
CA GLU A 198 17.40 37.52 23.34
C GLU A 198 16.71 36.52 22.40
N ARG A 199 16.35 35.32 22.88
CA ARG A 199 15.73 34.29 22.06
C ARG A 199 14.28 34.08 22.47
N ALA A 200 13.38 34.29 21.51
CA ALA A 200 11.97 33.94 21.62
C ALA A 200 11.71 32.71 20.74
N VAL A 201 11.11 31.67 21.32
CA VAL A 201 10.59 30.52 20.59
C VAL A 201 9.14 30.83 20.24
N MET A 202 8.87 31.03 18.96
CA MET A 202 7.52 31.29 18.46
C MET A 202 6.73 29.98 18.36
N SER A 203 5.40 30.08 18.43
CA SER A 203 4.48 28.96 18.21
C SER A 203 4.77 28.19 16.91
N GLU A 204 5.12 28.91 15.85
CA GLU A 204 5.39 28.39 14.52
C GLU A 204 6.67 27.55 14.48
N ASP A 205 7.70 27.99 15.21
CA ASP A 205 8.98 27.29 15.27
C ASP A 205 8.81 25.97 16.02
N PHE A 206 8.06 26.00 17.12
CA PHE A 206 7.70 24.80 17.88
C PHE A 206 6.85 23.84 17.04
N LEU A 207 5.80 24.32 16.39
CA LEU A 207 4.92 23.51 15.55
C LEU A 207 5.68 22.89 14.37
N THR A 208 6.53 23.66 13.69
CA THR A 208 7.38 23.18 12.60
C THR A 208 8.28 22.04 13.08
N ASN A 209 8.93 22.20 14.22
CA ASN A 209 9.79 21.18 14.79
C ASN A 209 9.01 19.91 15.20
N ALA A 210 7.89 20.09 15.89
CA ALA A 210 7.03 18.99 16.35
C ALA A 210 6.45 18.19 15.17
N LEU A 211 5.91 18.87 14.17
CA LEU A 211 5.37 18.24 12.96
C LEU A 211 6.46 17.53 12.15
N SER A 212 7.63 18.15 11.99
CA SER A 212 8.77 17.53 11.30
C SER A 212 9.20 16.24 12.01
N THR A 213 9.25 16.27 13.35
CA THR A 213 9.59 15.12 14.18
C THR A 213 8.55 14.00 14.02
N ILE A 214 7.25 14.32 14.09
CA ILE A 214 6.17 13.34 13.90
C ILE A 214 6.23 12.75 12.49
N VAL A 215 6.36 13.57 11.45
CA VAL A 215 6.47 13.13 10.05
C VAL A 215 7.66 12.19 9.88
N PHE A 216 8.84 12.56 10.38
CA PHE A 216 10.05 11.75 10.25
C PHE A 216 9.93 10.42 10.99
N LEU A 217 9.41 10.45 12.21
CA LEU A 217 9.24 9.25 13.03
C LEU A 217 8.13 8.34 12.48
N MET A 218 7.07 8.86 11.88
CA MET A 218 6.04 8.07 11.20
C MET A 218 6.50 7.53 9.84
N ALA A 219 7.35 8.29 9.13
CA ALA A 219 7.97 7.85 7.90
C ALA A 219 8.95 6.68 8.14
N ARG A 220 9.58 6.61 9.32
CA ARG A 220 10.56 5.56 9.63
C ARG A 220 9.99 4.14 9.63
N PRO A 221 8.88 3.80 10.33
CA PRO A 221 8.21 2.50 10.22
C PRO A 221 7.70 2.23 8.81
N ALA A 222 7.14 3.25 8.14
CA ALA A 222 6.69 3.13 6.76
C ALA A 222 7.84 2.71 5.83
N TYR A 223 8.96 3.42 5.93
CA TYR A 223 10.18 3.17 5.18
C TYR A 223 10.82 1.85 5.55
N ARG A 224 10.90 1.49 6.84
CA ARG A 224 11.45 0.21 7.30
C ARG A 224 10.60 -0.95 6.81
N ASN A 225 9.28 -0.89 7.00
CA ASN A 225 8.37 -1.94 6.56
C ASN A 225 8.36 -2.04 5.04
N PHE A 226 8.42 -0.90 4.33
CA PHE A 226 8.55 -0.89 2.88
C PHE A 226 9.88 -1.49 2.45
N LEU A 227 11.02 -0.95 2.87
CA LEU A 227 12.33 -1.44 2.46
C LEU A 227 12.61 -2.86 2.90
N VAL A 228 12.38 -3.24 4.16
CA VAL A 228 12.70 -4.59 4.65
C VAL A 228 11.87 -5.63 3.88
N VAL A 229 10.61 -5.33 3.63
CA VAL A 229 9.76 -6.22 2.82
C VAL A 229 10.25 -6.25 1.38
N PHE A 230 10.50 -5.11 0.75
CA PHE A 230 10.95 -5.06 -0.64
C PHE A 230 12.32 -5.73 -0.84
N VAL A 231 13.28 -5.41 0.03
CA VAL A 231 14.63 -5.98 0.01
C VAL A 231 14.59 -7.47 0.32
N GLY A 232 13.81 -7.90 1.31
CA GLY A 232 13.60 -9.31 1.62
C GLY A 232 12.88 -10.07 0.50
N CYS A 233 12.07 -9.37 -0.29
CA CYS A 233 11.37 -9.90 -1.45
C CYS A 233 12.21 -9.91 -2.73
N TYR A 234 13.36 -9.21 -2.80
CA TYR A 234 14.20 -9.27 -3.99
C TYR A 234 14.80 -10.66 -4.16
N ASN A 235 14.64 -11.21 -5.37
CA ASN A 235 15.38 -12.42 -5.71
C ASN A 235 16.86 -12.02 -5.87
N ARG A 236 17.72 -12.55 -5.00
CA ARG A 236 19.16 -12.22 -4.96
C ARG A 236 19.85 -12.39 -6.32
N LYS A 237 19.44 -13.38 -7.13
CA LYS A 237 20.02 -13.62 -8.46
C LYS A 237 19.62 -12.52 -9.45
N LEU A 238 18.32 -12.20 -9.53
CA LEU A 238 17.79 -11.13 -10.38
C LEU A 238 18.30 -9.75 -9.96
N LEU A 239 18.38 -9.48 -8.66
CA LEU A 239 18.93 -8.21 -8.16
C LEU A 239 20.40 -8.08 -8.52
N ARG A 240 21.19 -9.14 -8.38
CA ARG A 240 22.60 -9.14 -8.79
C ARG A 240 22.72 -8.87 -10.29
N GLU A 241 21.98 -9.60 -11.12
CA GLU A 241 22.00 -9.44 -12.57
C GLU A 241 21.55 -8.03 -12.99
N LEU A 242 20.52 -7.49 -12.35
CA LEU A 242 20.05 -6.12 -12.58
C LEU A 242 21.10 -5.08 -12.16
N VAL A 243 21.66 -5.18 -10.96
CA VAL A 243 22.64 -4.21 -10.43
C VAL A 243 23.94 -4.24 -11.23
N PHE A 244 24.34 -5.39 -11.76
CA PHE A 244 25.50 -5.52 -12.65
C PHE A 244 25.17 -5.30 -14.14
N SER A 245 23.91 -4.99 -14.48
CA SER A 245 23.56 -4.64 -15.86
C SER A 245 24.10 -3.26 -16.22
N PHE A 246 24.54 -3.12 -17.47
CA PHE A 246 25.02 -1.84 -18.00
C PHE A 246 23.97 -0.73 -17.83
N ASP A 247 22.71 -1.03 -18.17
CA ASP A 247 21.61 -0.08 -18.10
C ASP A 247 21.40 0.44 -16.68
N PHE A 248 21.38 -0.44 -15.68
CA PHE A 248 21.23 -0.04 -14.29
C PHE A 248 22.40 0.84 -13.82
N CYS A 249 23.64 0.41 -14.05
CA CYS A 249 24.83 1.18 -13.69
C CYS A 249 24.85 2.55 -14.35
N PHE A 250 24.51 2.60 -15.64
CA PHE A 250 24.44 3.84 -16.41
C PHE A 250 23.39 4.80 -15.84
N PHE A 251 22.15 4.34 -15.65
CA PHE A 251 21.08 5.16 -15.10
C PHE A 251 21.34 5.58 -13.65
N SER A 252 21.79 4.66 -12.79
CA SER A 252 22.11 4.95 -11.39
C SER A 252 23.24 5.97 -11.26
N THR A 253 24.28 5.87 -12.09
CA THR A 253 25.41 6.81 -12.10
C THR A 253 24.95 8.20 -12.53
N HIS A 254 24.23 8.31 -13.66
CA HIS A 254 23.71 9.60 -14.14
C HIS A 254 22.73 10.23 -13.15
N LEU A 255 21.83 9.42 -12.58
CA LEU A 255 20.88 9.86 -11.58
C LEU A 255 21.60 10.41 -10.35
N THR A 256 22.62 9.72 -9.86
CA THR A 256 23.42 10.16 -8.71
C THR A 256 24.16 11.46 -9.00
N ILE A 257 24.80 11.56 -10.17
CA ILE A 257 25.51 12.77 -10.59
C ILE A 257 24.55 13.98 -10.63
N VAL A 258 23.38 13.84 -11.24
CA VAL A 258 22.38 14.93 -11.31
C VAL A 258 21.95 15.37 -9.90
N HIS A 259 21.65 14.43 -9.01
CA HIS A 259 21.20 14.76 -7.65
C HIS A 259 22.31 15.42 -6.83
N VAL A 260 23.57 14.96 -6.94
CA VAL A 260 24.72 15.59 -6.28
C VAL A 260 24.91 17.03 -6.79
N CYS A 261 24.83 17.26 -8.10
CA CYS A 261 24.95 18.61 -8.65
C CYS A 261 23.78 19.52 -8.23
N VAL A 262 22.55 19.00 -8.13
CA VAL A 262 21.40 19.78 -7.61
C VAL A 262 21.59 20.10 -6.12
N CYS A 263 22.13 19.17 -5.32
CA CYS A 263 22.49 19.46 -3.93
C CYS A 263 23.54 20.56 -3.82
N ASP A 264 24.55 20.56 -4.70
CA ASP A 264 25.57 21.61 -4.74
C ASP A 264 24.98 22.97 -5.14
N VAL A 265 24.07 23.00 -6.12
CA VAL A 265 23.30 24.21 -6.48
C VAL A 265 22.51 24.74 -5.29
N PHE A 266 21.96 23.86 -4.45
CA PHE A 266 21.27 24.23 -3.21
C PHE A 266 22.21 24.47 -2.02
N SER A 267 23.53 24.46 -2.22
CA SER A 267 24.53 24.65 -1.17
C SER A 267 24.33 23.70 0.02
N TRP A 268 23.84 22.49 -0.23
CA TRP A 268 23.58 21.50 0.80
C TRP A 268 22.58 21.95 1.89
N ASP A 269 21.65 22.86 1.57
CA ASP A 269 20.56 23.33 2.43
C ASP A 269 19.53 22.20 2.73
N GLY A 270 18.58 22.42 3.64
CA GLY A 270 17.54 21.44 4.00
C GLY A 270 16.69 20.95 2.83
N ARG A 271 16.70 21.66 1.69
CA ARG A 271 16.09 21.22 0.43
C ARG A 271 16.73 19.95 -0.13
N CYS A 272 17.99 19.68 0.19
CA CYS A 272 18.68 18.46 -0.21
C CYS A 272 18.03 17.19 0.34
N PHE A 273 17.23 17.27 1.41
CA PHE A 273 16.42 16.13 1.84
C PHE A 273 15.36 15.72 0.81
N PHE A 274 14.74 16.68 0.11
CA PHE A 274 13.81 16.38 -0.98
C PHE A 274 14.53 15.79 -2.19
N VAL A 275 15.73 16.29 -2.49
CA VAL A 275 16.60 15.75 -3.55
C VAL A 275 17.00 14.31 -3.22
N LEU A 276 17.41 14.03 -1.98
CA LEU A 276 17.75 12.68 -1.53
C LEU A 276 16.54 11.73 -1.56
N PHE A 277 15.36 12.20 -1.13
CA PHE A 277 14.12 11.42 -1.22
C PHE A 277 13.80 11.05 -2.67
N ASN A 278 13.91 12.02 -3.59
CA ASN A 278 13.70 11.79 -5.02
C ASN A 278 14.72 10.77 -5.59
N TRP A 279 15.99 10.88 -5.18
CA TRP A 279 17.05 9.94 -5.54
C TRP A 279 16.74 8.52 -5.08
N LEU A 280 16.31 8.35 -3.82
CA LEU A 280 15.90 7.06 -3.25
C LEU A 280 14.68 6.47 -3.98
N ALA A 281 13.66 7.31 -4.22
CA ALA A 281 12.43 6.89 -4.89
C ALA A 281 12.72 6.41 -6.32
N MET A 282 13.60 7.08 -7.05
CA MET A 282 14.00 6.66 -8.40
C MET A 282 14.86 5.39 -8.39
N HIS A 283 15.77 5.22 -7.42
CA HIS A 283 16.48 3.96 -7.26
C HIS A 283 15.55 2.79 -6.93
N TRP A 284 14.49 3.05 -6.14
CA TRP A 284 13.43 2.06 -5.93
C TRP A 284 12.72 1.70 -7.24
N VAL A 285 12.40 2.67 -8.10
CA VAL A 285 11.80 2.37 -9.40
C VAL A 285 12.74 1.54 -10.28
N LEU A 286 14.04 1.85 -10.30
CA LEU A 286 15.03 1.08 -11.05
C LEU A 286 15.14 -0.37 -10.54
N THR A 287 15.05 -0.59 -9.23
CA THR A 287 15.14 -1.94 -8.64
C THR A 287 13.82 -2.73 -8.67
N LEU A 288 12.69 -2.14 -9.09
CA LEU A 288 11.42 -2.88 -9.27
C LEU A 288 11.55 -4.04 -10.26
N GLY A 289 12.49 -3.98 -11.20
CA GLY A 289 12.79 -5.10 -12.11
C GLY A 289 13.30 -6.35 -11.41
N ALA A 290 13.83 -6.24 -10.18
CA ALA A 290 14.31 -7.37 -9.39
C ALA A 290 13.20 -8.11 -8.61
N LEU A 291 11.96 -7.59 -8.60
CA LEU A 291 10.80 -8.31 -8.06
C LEU A 291 10.25 -9.30 -9.08
N THR A 292 10.04 -10.56 -8.67
CA THR A 292 9.34 -11.52 -9.53
C THR A 292 7.89 -11.09 -9.75
N PRO A 293 7.29 -11.36 -10.94
CA PRO A 293 5.90 -10.98 -11.23
C PRO A 293 4.89 -11.55 -10.22
N LYS A 294 5.10 -12.78 -9.74
CA LYS A 294 4.25 -13.42 -8.71
C LYS A 294 4.29 -12.65 -7.40
N LEU A 295 5.48 -12.22 -6.96
CA LEU A 295 5.65 -11.49 -5.71
C LEU A 295 5.14 -10.05 -5.80
N ARG A 296 5.30 -9.43 -6.98
CA ARG A 296 4.69 -8.12 -7.28
C ARG A 296 3.16 -8.16 -7.18
N ARG A 297 2.51 -9.22 -7.69
CA ARG A 297 1.06 -9.45 -7.53
C ARG A 297 0.67 -9.70 -6.08
N SER A 298 1.44 -10.52 -5.36
CA SER A 298 1.22 -10.82 -3.93
C SER A 298 1.32 -9.57 -3.04
N LEU A 299 2.27 -8.67 -3.33
CA LEU A 299 2.42 -7.38 -2.66
C LEU A 299 1.39 -6.33 -3.13
N GLY A 300 0.52 -6.66 -4.10
CA GLY A 300 -0.48 -5.74 -4.65
C GLY A 300 0.12 -4.57 -5.45
N LEU A 301 1.39 -4.64 -5.84
CA LEU A 301 2.11 -3.57 -6.51
C LEU A 301 1.73 -3.46 -7.98
N ARG A 302 0.64 -2.74 -8.24
CA ARG A 302 0.22 -2.38 -9.59
C ARG A 302 1.19 -1.38 -10.22
N VAL A 303 1.31 -1.42 -11.55
CA VAL A 303 2.19 -0.50 -12.32
C VAL A 303 1.83 0.96 -12.06
N HIS A 304 0.57 1.27 -11.79
CA HIS A 304 0.10 2.62 -11.50
C HIS A 304 0.74 3.27 -10.27
N TYR A 305 1.28 2.50 -9.30
CA TYR A 305 2.00 3.09 -8.16
C TYR A 305 3.36 3.70 -8.53
N VAL A 306 3.93 3.31 -9.67
CA VAL A 306 5.18 3.88 -10.19
C VAL A 306 4.93 5.25 -10.82
N ILE A 307 3.74 5.47 -11.39
CA ILE A 307 3.41 6.67 -12.15
C ILE A 307 3.55 7.95 -11.30
N PRO A 308 3.00 8.05 -10.07
CA PRO A 308 3.17 9.24 -9.23
C PRO A 308 4.63 9.56 -8.91
N VAL A 309 5.46 8.54 -8.67
CA VAL A 309 6.90 8.72 -8.36
C VAL A 309 7.64 9.31 -9.56
N VAL A 310 7.32 8.80 -10.75
CA VAL A 310 7.90 9.28 -12.01
C VAL A 310 7.43 10.69 -12.33
N VAL A 311 6.12 10.96 -12.20
CA VAL A 311 5.56 12.30 -12.40
C VAL A 311 6.18 13.31 -11.43
N PHE A 312 6.36 12.92 -10.17
CA PHE A 312 7.04 13.74 -9.17
C PHE A 312 8.51 14.02 -9.57
N PHE A 313 9.25 13.01 -10.03
CA PHE A 313 10.61 13.17 -10.51
C PHE A 313 10.71 14.14 -11.69
N VAL A 314 9.82 13.98 -12.69
CA VAL A 314 9.75 14.88 -13.85
C VAL A 314 9.39 16.30 -13.43
N ALA A 315 8.39 16.46 -12.57
CA ALA A 315 7.97 17.76 -12.05
C ALA A 315 9.11 18.44 -11.28
N ALA A 316 9.84 17.70 -10.43
CA ALA A 316 10.99 18.22 -9.68
C ALA A 316 12.11 18.69 -10.63
N ILE A 317 12.46 17.89 -11.64
CA ILE A 317 13.48 18.27 -12.64
C ILE A 317 13.02 19.48 -13.46
N CYS A 318 11.78 19.51 -13.94
CA CYS A 318 11.23 20.64 -14.67
C CYS A 318 11.24 21.91 -13.81
N ARG A 319 10.87 21.80 -12.53
CA ARG A 319 10.86 22.92 -11.58
C ARG A 319 12.26 23.49 -11.37
N VAL A 320 13.26 22.62 -11.13
CA VAL A 320 14.68 23.02 -10.97
C VAL A 320 15.21 23.62 -12.27
N SER A 321 14.89 23.03 -13.42
CA SER A 321 15.31 23.55 -14.72
C SER A 321 14.71 24.92 -15.02
N LEU A 322 13.42 25.12 -14.70
CA LEU A 322 12.74 26.40 -14.83
C LEU A 322 13.32 27.45 -13.89
N ASP A 323 13.64 27.07 -12.65
CA ASP A 323 14.35 27.94 -11.70
C ASP A 323 15.69 28.41 -12.23
N MET A 324 16.46 27.52 -12.87
CA MET A 324 17.77 27.84 -13.42
C MET A 324 17.72 28.66 -14.71
N VAL A 325 16.69 28.50 -15.54
CA VAL A 325 16.58 29.15 -16.86
C VAL A 325 15.78 30.46 -16.81
N VAL A 326 14.70 30.53 -16.03
CA VAL A 326 13.67 31.59 -16.13
C VAL A 326 13.64 32.51 -14.90
N LEU A 327 13.90 32.01 -13.70
CA LEU A 327 13.66 32.76 -12.44
C LEU A 327 14.90 33.49 -11.88
N THR A 328 15.90 33.75 -12.70
CA THR A 328 17.13 34.47 -12.36
C THR A 328 16.88 35.98 -12.23
N PRO A 329 16.37 36.47 -11.08
CA PRO A 329 17.14 37.53 -10.41
C PRO A 329 17.08 37.56 -8.87
N THR A 330 16.30 36.72 -8.17
CA THR A 330 16.08 36.96 -6.72
C THR A 330 17.09 36.28 -5.79
N ARG A 331 17.85 35.27 -6.25
CA ARG A 331 18.95 34.65 -5.49
C ARG A 331 20.12 34.32 -6.43
N PRO A 332 21.38 34.60 -6.04
CA PRO A 332 22.53 34.22 -6.85
C PRO A 332 22.66 32.70 -6.84
N PHE A 333 22.19 32.04 -7.89
CA PHE A 333 22.56 30.66 -8.17
C PHE A 333 24.08 30.61 -8.33
N GLN A 334 24.76 29.78 -7.55
CA GLN A 334 26.20 29.60 -7.68
C GLN A 334 26.47 28.70 -8.88
N ASP A 335 26.61 29.29 -10.07
CA ASP A 335 27.15 28.59 -11.22
C ASP A 335 28.66 28.36 -11.03
N ARG A 336 29.00 27.42 -10.13
CA ARG A 336 30.39 27.10 -9.82
C ARG A 336 31.03 26.39 -10.99
N LEU A 337 32.34 26.62 -11.09
CA LEU A 337 33.18 26.01 -12.09
C LEU A 337 33.58 24.61 -11.60
N LEU A 338 33.06 23.57 -12.26
CA LEU A 338 33.30 22.16 -11.95
C LEU A 338 34.73 21.76 -12.32
N PHE A 339 35.14 22.10 -13.53
CA PHE A 339 36.48 21.83 -14.06
C PHE A 339 36.91 22.95 -14.99
N SER A 340 38.13 23.45 -14.83
CA SER A 340 38.81 24.26 -15.85
C SER A 340 40.06 23.53 -16.28
N PHE A 341 40.23 23.41 -17.59
CA PHE A 341 41.50 22.92 -18.14
C PHE A 341 41.83 23.69 -19.41
N ARG A 342 43.14 23.84 -19.66
CA ARG A 342 43.67 24.51 -20.83
C ARG A 342 44.13 23.47 -21.84
N VAL A 343 43.47 23.41 -22.99
CA VAL A 343 43.81 22.47 -24.08
C VAL A 343 44.33 23.27 -25.27
N PHE A 344 45.62 23.06 -25.59
CA PHE A 344 46.41 23.64 -26.69
C PHE A 344 46.55 25.19 -26.73
N SER A 345 45.54 25.94 -26.28
CA SER A 345 45.53 27.41 -26.08
C SER A 345 44.15 27.90 -25.58
N HIS A 346 43.13 27.05 -25.62
CA HIS A 346 41.77 27.38 -25.26
C HIS A 346 41.49 26.99 -23.80
N HIS A 347 40.88 27.91 -23.06
CA HIS A 347 40.34 27.63 -21.74
C HIS A 347 38.94 27.06 -21.89
N VAL A 348 38.77 25.81 -21.46
CA VAL A 348 37.46 25.16 -21.43
C VAL A 348 36.99 25.15 -19.98
N GLU A 349 35.89 25.85 -19.71
CA GLU A 349 35.24 25.90 -18.40
C GLU A 349 33.99 25.03 -18.40
N PHE A 350 33.94 24.01 -17.54
CA PHE A 350 32.74 23.25 -17.28
C PHE A 350 32.02 23.85 -16.09
N ARG A 351 30.82 24.38 -16.35
CA ARG A 351 29.95 25.02 -15.38
C ARG A 351 28.85 24.05 -14.93
N ILE A 352 28.47 24.12 -13.65
CA ILE A 352 27.47 23.22 -13.06
C ILE A 352 26.11 23.38 -13.75
N GLY A 353 25.69 24.60 -14.08
CA GLY A 353 24.37 24.85 -14.65
C GLY A 353 24.10 24.08 -15.95
N PRO A 354 24.90 24.30 -17.02
CA PRO A 354 24.76 23.58 -18.28
C PRO A 354 24.93 22.07 -18.13
N PHE A 355 25.79 21.62 -17.20
CA PHE A 355 26.02 20.21 -16.95
C PHE A 355 24.80 19.51 -16.33
N VAL A 356 24.17 20.12 -15.32
CA VAL A 356 22.92 19.62 -14.72
C VAL A 356 21.83 19.55 -15.76
N LEU A 357 21.64 20.62 -16.53
CA LEU A 357 20.59 20.69 -17.54
C LEU A 357 20.76 19.58 -18.59
N ASN A 358 21.97 19.44 -19.14
CA ASN A 358 22.27 18.41 -20.13
C ASN A 358 22.02 16.99 -19.58
N ARG A 359 22.46 16.70 -18.36
CA ARG A 359 22.30 15.38 -17.74
C ARG A 359 20.86 15.06 -17.34
N ALA A 360 20.11 16.05 -16.83
CA ALA A 360 18.71 15.89 -16.48
C ALA A 360 17.83 15.64 -17.71
N TRP A 361 18.06 16.37 -18.81
CA TRP A 361 17.36 16.16 -20.07
C TRP A 361 17.73 14.85 -20.75
N THR A 362 19.01 14.44 -20.68
CA THR A 362 19.46 13.13 -21.18
C THR A 362 18.73 12.00 -20.46
N LEU A 363 18.57 12.09 -19.12
CA LEU A 363 17.80 11.12 -18.35
C LEU A 363 16.34 11.09 -18.79
N LEU A 364 15.68 12.26 -18.87
CA LEU A 364 14.27 12.38 -19.30
C LEU A 364 14.01 11.76 -20.68
N LEU A 365 14.90 12.02 -21.65
CA LEU A 365 14.77 11.55 -23.03
C LEU A 365 15.07 10.05 -23.18
N LEU A 366 16.05 9.53 -22.45
CA LEU A 366 16.36 8.09 -22.46
C LEU A 366 15.28 7.27 -21.76
N TRP A 367 14.74 7.79 -20.65
CA TRP A 367 13.69 7.10 -19.90
C TRP A 367 12.37 7.03 -20.66
N SER A 368 12.00 8.08 -21.41
CA SER A 368 10.80 8.05 -22.25
C SER A 368 10.93 7.01 -23.37
N ARG A 369 12.13 6.85 -23.94
CA ARG A 369 12.44 5.81 -24.94
C ARG A 369 12.32 4.40 -24.35
N ASP A 370 12.94 4.14 -23.21
CA ASP A 370 12.95 2.79 -22.63
C ASP A 370 11.58 2.43 -22.03
N ALA A 371 10.82 3.41 -21.51
CA ALA A 371 9.43 3.21 -21.11
C ALA A 371 8.54 2.88 -22.31
N ALA A 372 8.73 3.55 -23.46
CA ALA A 372 8.02 3.24 -24.69
C ALA A 372 8.37 1.83 -25.22
N ILE A 373 9.65 1.46 -25.23
CA ILE A 373 10.12 0.13 -25.64
C ILE A 373 9.57 -0.95 -24.69
N ALA A 374 9.56 -0.71 -23.38
CA ALA A 374 9.01 -1.64 -22.40
C ALA A 374 7.48 -1.80 -22.55
N ALA A 375 6.76 -0.72 -22.89
CA ALA A 375 5.33 -0.78 -23.18
C ALA A 375 5.05 -1.61 -24.44
N ILE A 376 5.83 -1.40 -25.49
CA ILE A 376 5.75 -2.17 -26.75
C ILE A 376 6.09 -3.65 -26.51
N LYS A 377 7.15 -3.94 -25.74
CA LYS A 377 7.55 -5.32 -25.41
C LYS A 377 6.48 -6.05 -24.59
N ARG A 378 5.83 -5.38 -23.63
CA ARG A 378 4.70 -5.95 -22.86
C ARG A 378 3.44 -6.14 -23.70
N SER A 379 3.25 -5.35 -24.75
CA SER A 379 2.17 -5.56 -25.72
C SER A 379 2.46 -6.81 -26.56
N MET A 380 3.69 -6.97 -27.05
CA MET A 380 4.10 -8.17 -27.80
C MET A 380 4.09 -9.45 -26.95
N GLU A 381 4.52 -9.40 -25.69
CA GLU A 381 4.51 -10.58 -24.81
C GLU A 381 3.08 -11.03 -24.49
N ARG A 382 2.12 -10.10 -24.36
CA ARG A 382 0.69 -10.44 -24.24
C ARG A 382 0.17 -11.15 -25.48
N MET A 383 0.43 -10.60 -26.67
CA MET A 383 0.06 -11.26 -27.93
C MET A 383 0.70 -12.65 -28.10
N ARG A 384 1.93 -12.85 -27.61
CA ARG A 384 2.61 -14.16 -27.67
C ARG A 384 2.07 -15.17 -26.66
N LEU A 385 1.65 -14.71 -25.49
CA LEU A 385 1.03 -15.57 -24.47
C LEU A 385 -0.37 -16.01 -24.92
N GLU A 386 -1.18 -15.08 -25.43
CA GLU A 386 -2.49 -15.41 -26.02
C GLU A 386 -2.33 -16.40 -27.19
N LYS A 387 -1.31 -16.22 -28.04
CA LYS A 387 -1.03 -17.17 -29.12
C LYS A 387 -0.62 -18.55 -28.60
N ARG A 388 0.22 -18.65 -27.56
CA ARG A 388 0.64 -19.94 -26.98
C ARG A 388 -0.46 -20.62 -26.20
N GLU A 389 -1.29 -19.88 -25.48
CA GLU A 389 -2.45 -20.44 -24.78
C GLU A 389 -3.44 -20.99 -25.81
N ASN A 390 -3.66 -20.30 -26.94
CA ASN A 390 -4.50 -20.81 -28.03
C ASN A 390 -3.89 -22.05 -28.73
N GLU A 391 -2.57 -22.08 -28.97
CA GLU A 391 -1.88 -23.24 -29.54
C GLU A 391 -1.91 -24.44 -28.57
N GLN A 392 -1.70 -24.22 -27.27
CA GLN A 392 -1.77 -25.28 -26.25
C GLN A 392 -3.20 -25.77 -26.03
N LEU A 393 -4.20 -24.89 -26.05
CA LEU A 393 -5.61 -25.30 -25.96
C LEU A 393 -5.97 -26.16 -27.17
N SER A 394 -5.50 -25.77 -28.36
CA SER A 394 -5.73 -26.53 -29.60
C SER A 394 -5.03 -27.88 -29.57
N GLU A 395 -3.76 -27.96 -29.18
CA GLU A 395 -3.04 -29.24 -29.08
C GLU A 395 -3.64 -30.16 -28.00
N ALA A 396 -4.06 -29.60 -26.85
CA ALA A 396 -4.68 -30.38 -25.78
C ALA A 396 -6.07 -30.90 -26.19
N THR A 397 -6.86 -30.09 -26.90
CA THR A 397 -8.15 -30.55 -27.44
C THR A 397 -7.98 -31.59 -28.53
N PHE A 398 -7.03 -31.43 -29.45
CA PHE A 398 -6.73 -32.46 -30.45
C PHE A 398 -6.18 -33.76 -29.83
N SER A 399 -5.33 -33.68 -28.81
CA SER A 399 -4.81 -34.84 -28.09
C SER A 399 -5.90 -35.58 -27.31
N LEU A 400 -6.82 -34.87 -26.67
CA LEU A 400 -7.96 -35.47 -25.97
C LEU A 400 -8.94 -36.11 -26.97
N LEU A 401 -9.19 -35.45 -28.10
CA LEU A 401 -10.05 -35.99 -29.14
C LEU A 401 -9.45 -37.27 -29.75
N ASP A 402 -8.15 -37.29 -30.02
CA ASP A 402 -7.42 -38.44 -30.58
C ASP A 402 -7.34 -39.61 -29.59
N GLU A 403 -7.16 -39.34 -28.29
CA GLU A 403 -7.16 -40.37 -27.24
C GLU A 403 -8.56 -40.97 -27.04
N VAL A 404 -9.60 -40.13 -27.01
CA VAL A 404 -11.00 -40.60 -26.94
C VAL A 404 -11.37 -41.39 -28.19
N TYR A 405 -10.93 -40.96 -29.38
CA TYR A 405 -11.17 -41.65 -30.64
C TYR A 405 -10.42 -43.00 -30.71
N ARG A 406 -9.18 -43.07 -30.21
CA ARG A 406 -8.43 -44.33 -30.09
C ARG A 406 -9.03 -45.29 -29.06
N GLN A 407 -9.52 -44.79 -27.93
CA GLN A 407 -10.22 -45.64 -26.96
C GLN A 407 -11.53 -46.17 -27.54
N LEU A 408 -12.30 -45.35 -28.25
CA LEU A 408 -13.53 -45.77 -28.92
C LEU A 408 -13.30 -46.76 -30.08
N LEU A 409 -12.18 -46.67 -30.81
CA LEU A 409 -11.86 -47.57 -31.93
C LEU A 409 -11.01 -48.78 -31.55
N GLY A 410 -10.33 -48.74 -30.39
CA GLY A 410 -9.42 -49.79 -29.92
C GLY A 410 -10.10 -50.85 -29.05
N THR A 411 -11.18 -50.52 -28.35
CA THR A 411 -11.96 -51.46 -27.54
C THR A 411 -13.31 -51.75 -28.18
N THR A 412 -13.28 -52.52 -29.28
CA THR A 412 -14.46 -53.24 -29.78
C THR A 412 -14.62 -54.55 -29.01
N ASP A 413 -14.75 -54.46 -27.70
CA ASP A 413 -15.38 -55.52 -26.91
C ASP A 413 -16.58 -54.88 -26.20
N SER A 414 -17.78 -55.21 -26.66
CA SER A 414 -19.04 -54.53 -26.26
C SER A 414 -19.30 -54.57 -24.75
N ASN A 415 -18.62 -55.47 -24.04
CA ASN A 415 -18.75 -55.62 -22.59
C ASN A 415 -17.97 -54.54 -21.81
N GLU A 416 -16.79 -54.10 -22.28
CA GLU A 416 -16.03 -53.03 -21.59
C GLU A 416 -16.70 -51.66 -21.76
N LEU A 417 -17.33 -51.40 -22.91
CA LEU A 417 -18.10 -50.17 -23.13
C LEU A 417 -19.31 -50.08 -22.20
N SER A 418 -19.93 -51.22 -21.91
CA SER A 418 -21.04 -51.37 -20.95
C SER A 418 -20.58 -51.07 -19.52
N ASP A 419 -19.43 -51.63 -19.11
CA ASP A 419 -18.87 -51.41 -17.77
C ASP A 419 -18.41 -49.97 -17.57
N TRP A 420 -17.90 -49.32 -18.63
CA TRP A 420 -17.51 -47.91 -18.57
C TRP A 420 -18.71 -46.98 -18.52
N SER A 421 -19.76 -47.23 -19.31
CA SER A 421 -21.03 -46.50 -19.22
C SER A 421 -21.63 -46.62 -17.82
N SER A 422 -21.67 -47.84 -17.28
CA SER A 422 -22.12 -48.14 -15.91
C SER A 422 -21.31 -47.37 -14.85
N SER A 423 -19.98 -47.36 -14.97
CA SER A 423 -19.10 -46.66 -14.03
C SER A 423 -19.24 -45.13 -14.15
N TRP A 424 -19.45 -44.62 -15.36
CA TRP A 424 -19.70 -43.21 -15.62
C TRP A 424 -21.05 -42.77 -15.04
N ASP A 425 -22.11 -43.56 -15.25
CA ASP A 425 -23.43 -43.33 -14.69
C ASP A 425 -23.40 -43.36 -13.16
N ALA A 426 -22.62 -44.26 -12.56
CA ALA A 426 -22.41 -44.31 -11.12
C ALA A 426 -21.65 -43.07 -10.60
N CYS A 427 -20.65 -42.58 -11.33
CA CYS A 427 -19.92 -41.35 -10.98
C CYS A 427 -20.82 -40.11 -11.09
N LEU A 428 -21.65 -40.04 -12.15
CA LEU A 428 -22.65 -38.99 -12.32
C LEU A 428 -23.66 -39.01 -11.16
N ALA A 429 -24.16 -40.18 -10.77
CA ALA A 429 -25.07 -40.32 -9.65
C ALA A 429 -24.46 -39.88 -8.30
N ILE A 430 -23.18 -40.19 -8.05
CA ILE A 430 -22.47 -39.74 -6.83
C ILE A 430 -22.29 -38.21 -6.83
N ARG A 431 -21.87 -37.64 -7.97
CA ARG A 431 -21.71 -36.19 -8.12
C ARG A 431 -23.04 -35.47 -7.90
N ASP A 432 -24.11 -35.98 -8.49
CA ASP A 432 -25.44 -35.39 -8.37
C ASP A 432 -25.96 -35.49 -6.92
N ALA A 433 -25.70 -36.60 -6.22
CA ALA A 433 -26.02 -36.75 -4.80
C ALA A 433 -25.23 -35.78 -3.90
N GLN A 434 -23.93 -35.57 -4.18
CA GLN A 434 -23.10 -34.60 -3.46
C GLN A 434 -23.58 -33.16 -3.69
N LEU A 435 -23.89 -32.82 -4.93
CA LEU A 435 -24.38 -31.49 -5.26
C LEU A 435 -25.76 -31.24 -4.62
N HIS A 436 -26.62 -32.26 -4.58
CA HIS A 436 -27.91 -32.16 -3.91
C HIS A 436 -27.75 -31.94 -2.39
N SER A 437 -26.83 -32.66 -1.74
CA SER A 437 -26.49 -32.45 -0.32
C SER A 437 -25.95 -31.04 -0.04
N GLN A 438 -25.09 -30.50 -0.92
CA GLN A 438 -24.58 -29.13 -0.80
C GLN A 438 -25.67 -28.07 -1.00
N LEU A 439 -26.64 -28.34 -1.86
CA LEU A 439 -27.79 -27.46 -2.10
C LEU A 439 -28.82 -27.50 -0.96
N GLU A 440 -28.88 -28.56 -0.14
CA GLU A 440 -29.75 -28.63 1.03
C GLU A 440 -29.27 -27.78 2.21
N ASP A 441 -27.95 -27.62 2.39
CA ASP A 441 -27.40 -26.80 3.46
C ASP A 441 -27.21 -25.34 3.01
N ALA A 442 -28.20 -24.50 3.35
CA ALA A 442 -28.15 -23.06 3.09
C ALA A 442 -26.93 -22.35 3.71
N ARG A 443 -26.29 -22.92 4.76
CA ARG A 443 -25.05 -22.36 5.31
C ARG A 443 -23.87 -22.57 4.37
N VAL A 444 -23.79 -23.75 3.74
CA VAL A 444 -22.73 -24.09 2.78
C VAL A 444 -22.80 -23.19 1.55
N LEU A 445 -24.01 -22.92 1.04
CA LEU A 445 -24.20 -21.96 -0.06
C LEU A 445 -23.69 -20.55 0.28
N SER A 446 -23.90 -20.10 1.52
CA SER A 446 -23.43 -18.80 2.00
C SER A 446 -21.91 -18.69 2.14
N GLU A 447 -21.24 -19.82 2.36
CA GLU A 447 -19.78 -19.91 2.40
C GLU A 447 -19.17 -19.98 0.99
N ILE A 448 -19.84 -20.68 0.06
CA ILE A 448 -19.38 -20.84 -1.33
C ILE A 448 -19.60 -19.56 -2.15
N LEU A 449 -20.73 -18.86 -1.95
CA LEU A 449 -21.11 -17.65 -2.69
C LEU A 449 -21.22 -16.44 -1.72
N PRO A 450 -20.07 -15.94 -1.21
CA PRO A 450 -20.06 -14.96 -0.14
C PRO A 450 -20.54 -13.56 -0.56
N ASP A 451 -20.41 -13.22 -1.83
CA ASP A 451 -20.72 -11.90 -2.39
C ASP A 451 -21.85 -11.93 -3.44
N GLN A 452 -22.53 -10.79 -3.59
CA GLN A 452 -23.70 -10.65 -4.46
C GLN A 452 -23.38 -10.94 -5.94
N SER A 453 -22.21 -10.50 -6.41
CA SER A 453 -21.77 -10.73 -7.80
C SER A 453 -21.62 -12.22 -8.13
N ALA A 454 -21.08 -13.03 -7.20
CA ALA A 454 -20.93 -14.47 -7.41
C ALA A 454 -22.29 -15.19 -7.45
N ARG A 455 -23.30 -14.66 -6.74
CA ARG A 455 -24.67 -15.21 -6.75
C ARG A 455 -25.40 -14.89 -8.05
N GLU A 456 -25.28 -13.66 -8.52
CA GLU A 456 -25.83 -13.23 -9.82
C GLU A 456 -25.19 -14.03 -10.97
N GLU A 457 -23.87 -14.24 -10.93
CA GLU A 457 -23.16 -15.09 -11.89
C GLU A 457 -23.64 -16.56 -11.85
N ALA A 458 -23.78 -17.13 -10.65
CA ALA A 458 -24.29 -18.48 -10.48
C ALA A 458 -25.74 -18.63 -10.98
N LEU A 459 -26.61 -17.63 -10.74
CA LEU A 459 -27.97 -17.60 -11.28
C LEU A 459 -27.98 -17.58 -12.81
N MET A 460 -27.16 -16.74 -13.43
CA MET A 460 -27.07 -16.65 -14.90
C MET A 460 -26.59 -17.97 -15.51
N LEU A 461 -25.60 -18.62 -14.91
CA LEU A 461 -25.10 -19.92 -15.37
C LEU A 461 -26.15 -21.03 -15.24
N LEU A 462 -26.88 -21.06 -14.12
CA LEU A 462 -27.96 -22.03 -13.91
C LEU A 462 -29.11 -21.81 -14.89
N GLN A 463 -29.47 -20.55 -15.17
CA GLN A 463 -30.50 -20.21 -16.15
C GLN A 463 -30.10 -20.65 -17.56
N PHE A 464 -28.86 -20.34 -17.97
CA PHE A 464 -28.33 -20.79 -19.27
C PHE A 464 -28.35 -22.31 -19.41
N GLU A 465 -27.95 -23.03 -18.36
CA GLU A 465 -27.96 -24.50 -18.35
C GLU A 465 -29.39 -25.05 -18.43
N MET A 466 -30.37 -24.41 -17.78
CA MET A 466 -31.80 -24.77 -17.91
C MET A 466 -32.33 -24.59 -19.32
N GLU A 467 -31.92 -23.51 -19.99
CA GLU A 467 -32.28 -23.20 -21.38
C GLU A 467 -31.65 -24.21 -22.35
N GLN A 468 -30.39 -24.58 -22.16
CA GLN A 468 -29.71 -25.58 -23.00
C GLN A 468 -30.23 -27.01 -22.78
N SER A 469 -30.49 -27.39 -21.52
CA SER A 469 -30.86 -28.76 -21.15
C SER A 469 -32.35 -29.06 -21.36
N GLY A 470 -33.13 -28.11 -21.88
CA GLY A 470 -34.57 -28.27 -22.11
C GLY A 470 -35.34 -28.62 -20.82
N ALA A 471 -34.97 -28.00 -19.69
CA ALA A 471 -35.55 -28.24 -18.36
C ALA A 471 -35.46 -29.69 -17.82
N THR A 472 -34.65 -30.57 -18.41
CA THR A 472 -34.63 -31.99 -18.03
C THR A 472 -33.82 -32.31 -16.76
N SER A 473 -32.91 -31.44 -16.34
CA SER A 473 -32.15 -31.64 -15.10
C SER A 473 -32.90 -31.09 -13.89
N ALA A 474 -33.59 -31.97 -13.17
CA ALA A 474 -34.32 -31.65 -11.93
C ALA A 474 -33.44 -30.94 -10.90
N LEU A 475 -32.15 -31.24 -10.89
CA LEU A 475 -31.19 -30.71 -9.94
C LEU A 475 -30.75 -29.26 -10.26
N VAL A 476 -30.61 -28.91 -11.55
CA VAL A 476 -30.37 -27.52 -11.97
C VAL A 476 -31.57 -26.63 -11.62
N SER A 477 -32.79 -27.15 -11.82
CA SER A 477 -34.03 -26.46 -11.45
C SER A 477 -34.11 -26.19 -9.93
N VAL A 478 -33.83 -27.21 -9.10
CA VAL A 478 -33.81 -27.06 -7.62
C VAL A 478 -32.71 -26.09 -7.17
N ALA A 479 -31.54 -26.10 -7.81
CA ALA A 479 -30.46 -25.16 -7.51
C ALA A 479 -30.88 -23.72 -7.82
N PHE A 480 -31.47 -23.51 -9.00
CA PHE A 480 -31.96 -22.21 -9.45
C PHE A 480 -33.04 -21.66 -8.52
N GLU A 481 -34.04 -22.46 -8.16
CA GLU A 481 -35.13 -22.06 -7.26
C GLU A 481 -34.60 -21.66 -5.87
N LYS A 482 -33.65 -22.41 -5.32
CA LYS A 482 -33.03 -22.10 -4.02
C LYS A 482 -32.19 -20.82 -4.07
N LEU A 483 -31.40 -20.61 -5.13
CA LEU A 483 -30.60 -19.39 -5.27
C LEU A 483 -31.50 -18.16 -5.49
N MET A 484 -32.59 -18.31 -6.26
CA MET A 484 -33.61 -17.28 -6.45
C MET A 484 -34.29 -16.89 -5.14
N MET A 485 -34.75 -17.88 -4.35
CA MET A 485 -35.33 -17.62 -3.02
C MET A 485 -34.34 -16.93 -2.09
N TRP A 486 -33.05 -17.25 -2.20
CA TRP A 486 -32.00 -16.66 -1.36
C TRP A 486 -31.60 -15.24 -1.78
N CYS A 487 -31.67 -14.89 -3.07
CA CYS A 487 -31.33 -13.57 -3.58
C CYS A 487 -32.45 -12.53 -3.42
N GLY A 488 -33.69 -12.96 -3.17
CA GLY A 488 -34.86 -12.09 -3.06
C GLY A 488 -35.48 -11.88 -4.45
N SER A 489 -36.79 -12.10 -4.54
CA SER A 489 -37.54 -12.38 -5.76
C SER A 489 -37.84 -11.18 -6.69
N ASP A 490 -37.06 -10.10 -6.65
CA ASP A 490 -37.51 -8.79 -7.19
C ASP A 490 -36.65 -8.19 -8.32
N GLU A 491 -35.62 -8.88 -8.82
CA GLU A 491 -34.85 -8.40 -9.98
C GLU A 491 -34.93 -9.39 -11.15
N ASP A 492 -35.45 -8.91 -12.29
CA ASP A 492 -35.35 -9.55 -13.60
C ASP A 492 -33.86 -9.63 -13.99
N VAL A 493 -33.18 -10.71 -13.60
CA VAL A 493 -31.81 -11.01 -14.02
C VAL A 493 -31.85 -11.44 -15.49
N SER A 494 -31.94 -10.47 -16.38
CA SER A 494 -31.79 -10.71 -17.82
C SER A 494 -30.32 -10.97 -18.16
N VAL A 495 -30.05 -12.04 -18.93
CA VAL A 495 -28.71 -12.39 -19.40
C VAL A 495 -28.18 -11.24 -20.26
N PRO A 496 -27.06 -10.59 -19.91
CA PRO A 496 -26.50 -9.51 -20.71
C PRO A 496 -26.09 -10.02 -22.09
N VAL A 497 -26.41 -9.25 -23.15
CA VAL A 497 -26.19 -9.63 -24.57
C VAL A 497 -24.73 -10.00 -24.90
N TRP A 498 -23.76 -9.55 -24.09
CA TRP A 498 -22.33 -9.88 -24.27
C TRP A 498 -21.91 -11.22 -23.64
N PHE A 499 -22.77 -11.86 -22.84
CA PHE A 499 -22.46 -13.10 -22.12
C PHE A 499 -22.58 -14.35 -23.02
N ILE A 500 -23.41 -14.28 -24.06
CA ILE A 500 -23.46 -15.30 -25.11
C ILE A 500 -22.50 -14.85 -26.22
N PRO A 501 -21.36 -15.53 -26.44
CA PRO A 501 -20.57 -15.27 -27.63
C PRO A 501 -21.45 -15.60 -28.84
N GLY A 502 -21.69 -14.61 -29.71
CA GLY A 502 -22.40 -14.83 -30.96
C GLY A 502 -21.71 -15.92 -31.75
N TYR A 503 -22.34 -17.08 -31.86
CA TYR A 503 -21.96 -18.09 -32.84
C TYR A 503 -22.50 -17.62 -34.20
N GLU A 504 -21.62 -17.02 -35.01
CA GLU A 504 -21.74 -17.03 -36.47
C GLU A 504 -20.96 -18.23 -37.04
#